data_AF-A0A3B4A8A9-F1
#
_entry.id   AF-A0A3B4A8A9-F1
#
_cell.length_a   1.000
_cell.length_b   1.000
_cell.length_c   1.000
_cell.angle_alpha   90.00
_cell.angle_beta   90.00
_cell.angle_gamma   90.00
#
_symmetry.space_group_name_H-M   'P 1'
#
loop_
_entity.id
_entity.type
_entity.pdbx_description
1 polymer ?
#
loop_
_entity_poly.entity_id
_entity_poly.type
_entity_poly.pdbx_seq_one_letter_code
_entity_poly.pdbx_strand_id
1 'polypeptide(L)'
;IMAAAQAKWDEHEAYEELLYWDDLIQRGHRLHPHDYDRYEELRYWYDCLCYEEDLRQYHDYLAAIEEIEGQMQHETCPRPYDRHVMAKHSDIYPSARFLDAVQMIISHVEHALKTVSDQMDATPSDEQGRVLRGVMRVGLVAKGLILKGDKDLELVLLSSKKPTVALLKQVTEKLVVELEV
;
A
#
# COMPACT_ATOMS: atom_id res chain seq x y z
N ILE A 1 -38.62 9.57 -12.14
CA ILE A 1 -39.07 10.69 -12.99
C ILE A 1 -37.88 11.11 -13.85
N MET A 2 -37.72 10.55 -15.04
CA MET A 2 -36.98 11.13 -16.18
C MET A 2 -37.48 10.43 -17.44
N ALA A 3 -38.75 10.70 -17.75
CA ALA A 3 -39.27 10.49 -19.09
C ALA A 3 -39.07 11.80 -19.85
N ALA A 4 -38.80 11.68 -21.15
CA ALA A 4 -38.85 12.73 -22.17
C ALA A 4 -37.60 13.63 -22.34
N ALA A 5 -36.71 13.19 -23.22
CA ALA A 5 -36.10 14.08 -24.22
C ALA A 5 -35.85 13.26 -25.50
N GLN A 6 -36.95 12.90 -26.19
CA GLN A 6 -36.86 12.35 -27.54
C GLN A 6 -36.22 13.38 -28.46
N ALA A 7 -35.14 12.98 -29.14
CA ALA A 7 -34.64 13.47 -30.43
C ALA A 7 -34.97 14.94 -30.77
N LYS A 8 -34.31 15.89 -30.12
CA LYS A 8 -34.41 17.31 -30.53
C LYS A 8 -33.32 17.70 -31.54
N TRP A 9 -32.20 16.96 -31.58
CA TRP A 9 -31.05 17.25 -32.44
C TRP A 9 -30.43 15.93 -32.91
N ASP A 10 -30.00 15.86 -34.18
CA ASP A 10 -29.13 14.80 -34.68
C ASP A 10 -27.68 15.09 -34.25
N GLU A 11 -26.92 14.09 -33.83
CA GLU A 11 -25.58 14.28 -33.25
C GLU A 11 -24.60 14.93 -34.23
N HIS A 12 -24.67 14.52 -35.50
CA HIS A 12 -23.82 15.08 -36.55
C HIS A 12 -24.22 16.52 -36.89
N GLU A 13 -25.52 16.79 -37.04
CA GLU A 13 -26.02 18.15 -37.29
C GLU A 13 -25.75 19.10 -36.11
N ALA A 14 -25.89 18.62 -34.87
CA ALA A 14 -25.57 19.38 -33.66
C ALA A 14 -24.09 19.75 -33.58
N TYR A 15 -23.19 18.83 -33.92
CA TYR A 15 -21.75 19.07 -33.95
C TYR A 15 -21.35 20.10 -35.00
N GLU A 16 -21.87 19.98 -36.22
CA GLU A 16 -21.63 20.95 -37.30
C GLU A 16 -22.18 22.34 -36.95
N GLU A 17 -23.35 22.42 -36.30
CA GLU A 17 -23.92 23.68 -35.85
C GLU A 17 -23.10 24.31 -34.70
N LEU A 18 -22.60 23.52 -33.75
CA LEU A 18 -21.67 24.00 -32.70
C LEU A 18 -20.37 24.55 -33.28
N LEU A 19 -19.78 23.85 -34.25
CA LEU A 19 -18.56 24.29 -34.94
C LEU A 19 -18.78 25.61 -35.69
N TYR A 20 -19.93 25.76 -36.34
CA TYR A 20 -20.30 27.00 -37.02
C TYR A 20 -20.40 28.17 -36.03
N TRP A 21 -21.06 27.98 -34.90
CA TRP A 21 -21.17 29.02 -33.87
C TRP A 21 -19.82 29.34 -33.23
N ASP A 22 -19.00 28.33 -32.95
CA ASP A 22 -17.65 28.50 -32.40
C ASP A 22 -16.72 29.27 -33.35
N ASP A 23 -16.74 28.99 -34.66
CA ASP A 23 -15.98 29.76 -35.67
C ASP A 23 -16.43 31.23 -35.71
N LEU A 24 -17.73 31.49 -35.62
CA LEU A 24 -18.29 32.83 -35.60
C LEU A 24 -17.84 33.62 -34.34
N ILE A 25 -17.88 32.97 -33.18
CA ILE A 25 -17.45 33.55 -31.89
C ILE A 25 -15.93 33.79 -31.90
N GLN A 26 -15.13 32.85 -32.41
CA GLN A 26 -13.67 32.98 -32.51
C GLN A 26 -13.24 34.13 -33.42
N ARG A 27 -14.01 34.41 -34.48
CA ARG A 27 -13.82 35.59 -35.35
C ARG A 27 -14.26 36.92 -34.70
N GLY A 28 -14.78 36.87 -33.47
CA GLY A 28 -15.16 38.03 -32.68
C GLY A 28 -16.59 38.53 -32.90
N HIS A 29 -17.44 37.76 -33.56
CA HIS A 29 -18.86 38.12 -33.71
C HIS A 29 -19.62 37.87 -32.40
N ARG A 30 -20.42 38.85 -31.97
CA ARG A 30 -21.36 38.67 -30.85
C ARG A 30 -22.67 38.12 -31.38
N LEU A 31 -23.07 36.98 -30.86
CA LEU A 31 -24.36 36.36 -31.17
C LEU A 31 -25.50 37.22 -30.65
N HIS A 32 -26.60 37.23 -31.38
CA HIS A 32 -27.84 37.81 -30.89
C HIS A 32 -28.33 37.00 -29.68
N PRO A 33 -29.00 37.60 -28.66
CA PRO A 33 -29.43 36.88 -27.46
C PRO A 33 -30.16 35.56 -27.73
N HIS A 34 -31.10 35.54 -28.68
CA HIS A 34 -31.80 34.30 -29.06
C HIS A 34 -30.90 33.24 -29.74
N ASP A 35 -29.90 33.65 -30.50
CA ASP A 35 -28.95 32.72 -31.14
C ASP A 35 -27.96 32.18 -30.10
N TYR A 36 -27.62 33.00 -29.11
CA TYR A 36 -26.81 32.62 -27.96
C TYR A 36 -27.55 31.60 -27.08
N ASP A 37 -28.83 31.81 -26.79
CA ASP A 37 -29.65 30.86 -26.03
C ASP A 37 -29.72 29.49 -26.74
N ARG A 38 -29.86 29.49 -28.07
CA ARG A 38 -29.83 28.26 -28.88
C ARG A 38 -28.47 27.56 -28.84
N TYR A 39 -27.39 28.31 -28.97
CA TYR A 39 -26.02 27.78 -28.85
C TYR A 39 -25.75 27.20 -27.46
N GLU A 40 -26.20 27.87 -26.39
CA GLU A 40 -26.02 27.40 -25.02
C GLU A 40 -26.83 26.12 -24.74
N GLU A 41 -28.10 26.06 -25.18
CA GLU A 41 -28.92 24.85 -25.09
C GLU A 41 -28.26 23.67 -25.84
N LEU A 42 -27.74 23.93 -27.04
CA LEU A 42 -27.08 22.93 -27.88
C LEU A 42 -25.80 22.42 -27.25
N ARG A 43 -24.96 23.33 -26.75
CA ARG A 43 -23.69 23.02 -26.11
C ARG A 43 -23.92 22.19 -24.85
N TYR A 44 -24.90 22.57 -24.02
CA TYR A 44 -25.28 21.80 -22.85
C TYR A 44 -25.77 20.40 -23.22
N TRP A 45 -26.59 20.29 -24.27
CA TRP A 45 -27.06 18.99 -24.75
C TRP A 45 -25.91 18.10 -25.24
N TYR A 46 -24.96 18.65 -26.00
CA TYR A 46 -23.78 17.93 -26.48
C TYR A 46 -22.86 17.51 -25.34
N ASP A 47 -22.62 18.40 -24.36
CA ASP A 47 -21.86 18.07 -23.16
C ASP A 47 -22.51 16.90 -22.40
N CYS A 48 -23.84 16.91 -22.21
CA CYS A 48 -24.57 15.79 -21.61
C CYS A 48 -24.39 14.47 -22.39
N LEU A 49 -24.45 14.51 -23.72
CA LEU A 49 -24.24 13.34 -24.58
C LEU A 49 -22.82 12.77 -24.40
N CYS A 50 -21.80 13.63 -24.41
CA CYS A 50 -20.42 13.22 -24.16
C CYS A 50 -20.24 12.61 -22.77
N TYR A 51 -20.83 13.20 -21.73
CA TYR A 51 -20.77 12.64 -20.37
C TYR A 51 -21.43 11.26 -20.27
N GLU A 52 -22.55 11.03 -20.96
CA GLU A 52 -23.20 9.71 -20.99
C GLU A 52 -22.34 8.66 -21.71
N GLU A 53 -21.65 9.05 -22.78
CA GLU A 53 -20.75 8.17 -23.52
C GLU A 53 -19.50 7.80 -22.72
N ASP A 54 -18.88 8.77 -22.06
CA ASP A 54 -17.76 8.55 -21.14
C ASP A 54 -18.16 7.62 -19.98
N LEU A 55 -19.38 7.76 -19.45
CA LEU A 55 -19.92 6.86 -18.43
C LEU A 55 -20.14 5.45 -18.96
N ARG A 56 -20.64 5.29 -20.20
CA ARG A 56 -20.75 3.97 -20.84
C ARG A 56 -19.39 3.32 -20.98
N GLN A 57 -18.40 4.06 -21.48
CA GLN A 57 -17.03 3.56 -21.64
C GLN A 57 -16.40 3.17 -20.30
N TYR A 58 -16.63 3.95 -19.24
CA TYR A 58 -16.16 3.63 -17.90
C TYR A 58 -16.81 2.36 -17.34
N HIS A 59 -18.13 2.18 -17.54
CA HIS A 59 -18.82 0.96 -17.13
C HIS A 59 -18.31 -0.26 -17.91
N ASP A 60 -18.06 -0.15 -19.21
CA ASP A 60 -17.48 -1.23 -20.01
C ASP A 60 -16.05 -1.57 -19.57
N TYR A 61 -15.26 -0.56 -19.21
CA TYR A 61 -13.91 -0.76 -18.64
C TYR A 61 -13.96 -1.47 -17.29
N LEU A 62 -14.87 -1.09 -16.39
CA LEU A 62 -15.07 -1.78 -15.11
C LEU A 62 -15.53 -3.23 -15.31
N ALA A 63 -16.48 -3.46 -16.22
CA ALA A 63 -16.95 -4.80 -16.54
C ALA A 63 -15.83 -5.67 -17.11
N ALA A 64 -14.98 -5.11 -17.98
CA ALA A 64 -13.81 -5.81 -18.51
C ALA A 64 -12.78 -6.14 -17.41
N ILE A 65 -12.56 -5.23 -16.45
CA ILE A 65 -11.72 -5.51 -15.28
C ILE A 65 -12.32 -6.64 -14.45
N GLU A 66 -13.61 -6.57 -14.11
CA GLU A 66 -14.29 -7.61 -13.33
C GLU A 66 -14.25 -8.97 -14.04
N GLU A 67 -14.35 -9.00 -15.36
CA GLU A 67 -14.23 -10.23 -16.15
C GLU A 67 -12.80 -10.80 -16.12
N ILE A 68 -11.78 -9.95 -16.26
CA ILE A 68 -10.36 -10.34 -16.15
C ILE A 68 -10.06 -10.86 -14.73
N GLU A 69 -10.51 -10.15 -13.70
CA GLU A 69 -10.36 -10.56 -12.31
C GLU A 69 -11.11 -11.87 -12.03
N GLY A 70 -12.32 -12.03 -12.58
CA GLY A 70 -13.10 -13.26 -12.50
C GLY A 70 -12.41 -14.46 -13.18
N GLN A 71 -11.76 -14.24 -14.33
CA GLN A 71 -10.95 -15.26 -15.01
C GLN A 71 -9.72 -15.63 -14.18
N MET A 72 -9.05 -14.67 -13.54
CA MET A 72 -7.95 -14.93 -12.60
C MET A 72 -8.41 -15.69 -11.35
N GLN A 73 -9.64 -15.43 -10.87
CA GLN A 73 -10.23 -16.15 -9.73
C GLN A 73 -10.64 -17.59 -10.10
N HIS A 74 -11.00 -17.86 -11.36
CA HIS A 74 -11.26 -19.20 -11.88
C HIS A 74 -9.99 -20.02 -12.17
N GLU A 75 -8.80 -19.40 -12.21
CA GLU A 75 -7.50 -20.09 -12.17
C GLU A 75 -7.14 -20.59 -10.75
N THR A 76 -8.12 -21.02 -9.94
CA THR A 76 -7.88 -21.71 -8.67
C THR A 76 -7.40 -23.16 -8.84
N CYS A 77 -7.25 -23.64 -10.09
CA CYS A 77 -6.47 -24.84 -10.36
C CYS A 77 -4.98 -24.48 -10.31
N PRO A 78 -4.19 -25.04 -9.37
CA PRO A 78 -2.76 -24.75 -9.28
C PRO A 78 -2.10 -25.03 -10.62
N ARG A 79 -1.44 -24.03 -11.20
CA ARG A 79 -0.70 -24.23 -12.46
C ARG A 79 0.34 -25.33 -12.19
N PRO A 80 0.71 -26.17 -13.18
CA PRO A 80 1.68 -27.27 -12.95
C PRO A 80 3.00 -26.84 -12.31
N TYR A 81 3.38 -25.57 -12.48
CA TYR A 81 4.56 -24.96 -11.85
C TYR A 81 4.36 -24.66 -10.35
N ASP A 82 3.14 -24.34 -9.90
CA ASP A 82 2.83 -24.06 -8.50
C ASP A 82 3.10 -25.27 -7.62
N ARG A 83 2.83 -26.49 -8.13
CA ARG A 83 3.16 -27.73 -7.41
C ARG A 83 4.66 -27.85 -7.12
N HIS A 84 5.51 -27.53 -8.09
CA HIS A 84 6.96 -27.64 -7.95
C HIS A 84 7.51 -26.54 -7.03
N VAL A 85 6.97 -25.32 -7.15
CA VAL A 85 7.30 -24.21 -6.25
C VAL A 85 6.89 -24.55 -4.82
N MET A 86 5.67 -25.04 -4.61
CA MET A 86 5.19 -25.40 -3.26
C MET A 86 5.94 -26.59 -2.67
N ALA A 87 6.32 -27.58 -3.48
CA ALA A 87 7.18 -28.68 -3.03
C ALA A 87 8.55 -28.15 -2.57
N LYS A 88 9.21 -27.33 -3.40
CA LYS A 88 10.48 -26.70 -3.03
C LYS A 88 10.35 -25.78 -1.82
N HIS A 89 9.28 -24.99 -1.75
CA HIS A 89 8.98 -24.14 -0.62
C HIS A 89 8.86 -24.97 0.66
N SER A 90 8.11 -26.08 0.66
CA SER A 90 8.00 -26.96 1.82
C SER A 90 9.32 -27.64 2.21
N ASP A 91 10.21 -27.93 1.25
CA ASP A 91 11.51 -28.54 1.51
C ASP A 91 12.47 -27.58 2.22
N ILE A 92 12.43 -26.29 1.85
CA ILE A 92 13.31 -25.25 2.39
C ILE A 92 12.71 -24.51 3.60
N TYR A 93 11.40 -24.60 3.81
CA TYR A 93 10.74 -23.92 4.91
C TYR A 93 11.10 -24.57 6.27
N PRO A 94 11.35 -23.79 7.32
CA PRO A 94 11.68 -24.35 8.63
C PRO A 94 10.51 -25.11 9.25
N SER A 95 10.81 -26.11 10.08
CA SER A 95 9.79 -26.82 10.86
C SER A 95 9.15 -25.90 11.91
N ALA A 96 7.89 -26.14 12.28
CA ALA A 96 7.20 -25.37 13.34
C ALA A 96 8.01 -25.26 14.64
N ARG A 97 8.59 -26.38 15.11
CA ARG A 97 9.45 -26.41 16.32
C ARG A 97 10.64 -25.45 16.24
N PHE A 98 11.21 -25.30 15.05
CA PHE A 98 12.33 -24.38 14.84
C PHE A 98 11.88 -22.93 14.90
N LEU A 99 10.73 -22.60 14.29
CA LEU A 99 10.14 -21.26 14.37
C LEU A 99 9.75 -20.90 15.82
N ASP A 100 9.19 -21.86 16.57
CA ASP A 100 8.89 -21.68 17.99
C ASP A 100 10.17 -21.39 18.79
N ALA A 101 11.25 -22.13 18.53
CA ALA A 101 12.55 -21.88 19.17
C ALA A 101 13.11 -20.50 18.81
N VAL A 102 13.01 -20.06 17.56
CA VAL A 102 13.41 -18.71 17.14
C VAL A 102 12.61 -17.64 17.88
N GLN A 103 11.29 -17.78 17.94
CA GLN A 103 10.43 -16.84 18.66
C GLN A 103 10.77 -16.81 20.16
N MET A 104 11.00 -17.96 20.77
CA MET A 104 11.39 -18.08 22.17
C MET A 104 12.72 -17.37 22.46
N ILE A 105 13.75 -17.63 21.65
CA ILE A 105 15.08 -17.00 21.80
C ILE A 105 14.94 -15.48 21.68
N ILE A 106 14.22 -14.98 20.68
CA ILE A 106 14.04 -13.55 20.49
C ILE A 106 13.28 -12.94 21.67
N SER A 107 12.20 -13.58 22.12
CA SER A 107 11.43 -13.10 23.27
C SER A 107 12.26 -13.08 24.55
N HIS A 108 13.14 -14.07 24.78
CA HIS A 108 14.06 -14.06 25.92
C HIS A 108 15.05 -12.89 25.83
N VAL A 109 15.67 -12.68 24.66
CA VAL A 109 16.63 -11.58 24.46
C VAL A 109 15.94 -10.21 24.57
N GLU A 110 14.73 -10.06 24.03
CA GLU A 110 13.92 -8.84 24.14
C GLU A 110 13.58 -8.52 25.59
N HIS A 111 13.17 -9.55 26.36
CA HIS A 111 12.86 -9.39 27.78
C HIS A 111 14.12 -9.05 28.60
N ALA A 112 15.23 -9.75 28.37
CA ALA A 112 16.50 -9.48 29.04
C ALA A 112 16.98 -8.05 28.75
N LEU A 113 16.95 -7.61 27.49
CA LEU A 113 17.31 -6.23 27.12
C LEU A 113 16.37 -5.19 27.72
N LYS A 114 15.09 -5.53 27.89
CA LYS A 114 14.14 -4.69 28.62
C LYS A 114 14.52 -4.57 30.10
N THR A 115 14.86 -5.65 30.77
CA THR A 115 15.34 -5.61 32.17
C THR A 115 16.61 -4.80 32.31
N VAL A 116 17.58 -4.99 31.41
CA VAL A 116 18.83 -4.20 31.37
C VAL A 116 18.51 -2.71 31.20
N SER A 117 17.58 -2.35 30.29
CA SER A 117 17.12 -0.97 30.12
C SER A 117 16.51 -0.41 31.40
N ASP A 118 15.63 -1.17 32.07
CA ASP A 118 14.94 -0.73 33.28
C ASP A 118 15.95 -0.53 34.45
N GLN A 119 17.01 -1.35 34.54
CA GLN A 119 18.09 -1.15 35.51
C GLN A 119 19.00 0.05 35.22
N MET A 120 19.18 0.40 33.94
CA MET A 120 20.01 1.54 33.53
C MET A 120 19.28 2.88 33.69
N ASP A 121 17.95 2.86 33.60
CA ASP A 121 17.10 4.04 33.83
C ASP A 121 16.92 4.36 35.33
N ALA A 122 17.21 3.43 36.23
CA ALA A 122 17.01 3.58 37.68
C ALA A 122 18.08 4.46 38.38
N THR A 123 19.15 4.88 37.68
CA THR A 123 20.13 5.80 38.24
C THR A 123 19.63 7.25 38.11
N PRO A 124 19.41 7.98 39.21
CA PRO A 124 18.70 9.28 39.24
C PRO A 124 19.52 10.46 38.70
N SER A 125 20.56 10.22 37.89
CA SER A 125 21.58 11.21 37.57
C SER A 125 21.44 11.90 36.20
N ASP A 126 20.39 11.65 35.41
CA ASP A 126 20.20 12.38 34.15
C ASP A 126 18.71 12.66 33.86
N GLU A 127 18.34 13.93 33.81
CA GLU A 127 17.04 14.46 33.35
C GLU A 127 16.79 14.22 31.84
N GLN A 128 17.50 13.27 31.22
CA GLN A 128 17.60 13.10 29.77
C GLN A 128 17.03 11.76 29.29
N GLY A 129 15.95 11.31 29.92
CA GLY A 129 15.13 10.20 29.45
C GLY A 129 15.86 8.85 29.34
N ARG A 130 15.10 7.83 28.97
CA ARG A 130 15.57 6.44 28.87
C ARG A 130 16.78 6.30 27.92
N VAL A 131 17.85 5.66 28.39
CA VAL A 131 19.11 5.48 27.64
C VAL A 131 18.93 4.51 26.48
N LEU A 132 18.28 3.38 26.72
CA LEU A 132 17.97 2.36 25.71
C LEU A 132 16.51 2.47 25.28
N ARG A 133 16.25 2.93 24.06
CA ARG A 133 14.89 3.25 23.60
C ARG A 133 14.04 2.03 23.26
N GLY A 134 14.65 0.96 22.77
CA GLY A 134 13.95 -0.26 22.39
C GLY A 134 14.79 -1.22 21.59
N VAL A 135 14.22 -2.39 21.32
CA VAL A 135 14.81 -3.46 20.52
C VAL A 135 13.93 -3.65 19.29
N MET A 136 14.54 -3.77 18.13
CA MET A 136 13.84 -4.02 16.87
C MET A 136 14.34 -5.31 16.23
N ARG A 137 13.41 -6.15 15.79
CA ARG A 137 13.72 -7.31 14.96
C ARG A 137 14.07 -6.83 13.55
N VAL A 138 15.16 -7.35 12.99
CA VAL A 138 15.58 -7.04 11.61
C VAL A 138 15.95 -8.33 10.86
N GLY A 139 16.46 -8.19 9.63
CA GLY A 139 16.93 -9.33 8.85
C GLY A 139 15.82 -10.29 8.42
N LEU A 140 16.15 -11.58 8.33
CA LEU A 140 15.24 -12.63 7.85
C LEU A 140 14.03 -12.84 8.76
N VAL A 141 14.25 -12.70 10.07
CA VAL A 141 13.20 -12.83 11.09
C VAL A 141 12.08 -11.82 10.86
N ALA A 142 12.43 -10.54 10.71
CA ALA A 142 11.45 -9.48 10.55
C ALA A 142 10.66 -9.59 9.24
N LYS A 143 11.24 -10.23 8.22
CA LYS A 143 10.62 -10.41 6.90
C LYS A 143 9.87 -11.73 6.76
N GLY A 144 9.94 -12.61 7.76
CA GLY A 144 9.38 -13.97 7.65
C GLY A 144 10.09 -14.83 6.59
N LEU A 145 11.36 -14.55 6.30
CA LEU A 145 12.15 -15.21 5.26
C LEU A 145 13.18 -16.20 5.82
N ILE A 146 12.96 -16.72 7.03
CA ILE A 146 13.83 -17.71 7.63
C ILE A 146 13.67 -19.03 6.88
N LEU A 147 14.80 -19.66 6.54
CA LEU A 147 14.88 -20.95 5.87
C LEU A 147 15.51 -22.02 6.76
N LYS A 148 15.31 -23.28 6.36
CA LYS A 148 15.89 -24.43 7.03
C LYS A 148 17.41 -24.39 6.96
N GLY A 149 18.05 -24.32 8.12
CA GLY A 149 19.50 -24.28 8.25
C GLY A 149 20.05 -22.90 8.61
N ASP A 150 19.21 -21.87 8.61
CA ASP A 150 19.57 -20.55 9.12
C ASP A 150 19.88 -20.63 10.61
N LYS A 151 20.95 -19.96 11.03
CA LYS A 151 21.43 -19.95 12.43
C LYS A 151 21.57 -18.54 13.00
N ASP A 152 21.40 -17.54 12.15
CA ASP A 152 21.66 -16.16 12.47
C ASP A 152 20.34 -15.41 12.69
N LEU A 153 20.21 -14.80 13.86
CA LEU A 153 19.08 -13.94 14.23
C LEU A 153 19.62 -12.54 14.51
N GLU A 154 18.99 -11.53 13.93
CA GLU A 154 19.45 -10.16 14.00
C GLU A 154 18.44 -9.26 14.72
N LEU A 155 18.93 -8.54 15.73
CA LEU A 155 18.19 -7.54 16.48
C LEU A 155 18.99 -6.24 16.50
N VAL A 156 18.29 -5.11 16.48
CA VAL A 156 18.87 -3.77 16.63
C VAL A 156 18.45 -3.18 17.97
N LEU A 157 19.42 -2.80 18.79
CA LEU A 157 19.20 -2.05 20.02
C LEU A 157 19.29 -0.54 19.73
N LEU A 158 18.24 0.20 20.07
CA LEU A 158 18.16 1.64 19.90
C LEU A 158 18.62 2.35 21.18
N SER A 159 19.49 3.35 21.05
CA SER A 159 19.94 4.22 22.15
C SER A 159 19.52 5.67 21.91
N SER A 160 19.32 6.43 22.99
CA SER A 160 18.93 7.85 22.92
C SER A 160 20.07 8.76 22.45
N LYS A 161 21.31 8.43 22.81
CA LYS A 161 22.55 9.10 22.39
C LYS A 161 23.39 8.14 21.52
N LYS A 162 24.38 8.67 20.80
CA LYS A 162 25.30 7.88 19.99
C LYS A 162 25.94 6.77 20.85
N PRO A 163 25.83 5.49 20.47
CA PRO A 163 26.36 4.40 21.28
C PRO A 163 27.88 4.51 21.39
N THR A 164 28.40 4.33 22.60
CA THR A 164 29.83 4.31 22.91
C THR A 164 30.27 2.89 23.26
N VAL A 165 31.58 2.60 23.15
CA VAL A 165 32.14 1.30 23.54
C VAL A 165 31.88 0.99 25.02
N ALA A 166 31.85 2.01 25.88
CA ALA A 166 31.53 1.85 27.30
C ALA A 166 30.07 1.42 27.51
N LEU A 167 29.12 2.07 26.82
CA LEU A 167 27.71 1.70 26.86
C LEU A 167 27.52 0.25 26.39
N LEU A 168 28.16 -0.13 25.28
CA LEU A 168 28.08 -1.49 24.76
C LEU A 168 28.58 -2.52 25.78
N LYS A 169 29.74 -2.29 26.39
CA LYS A 169 30.29 -3.18 27.43
C LYS A 169 29.34 -3.33 28.61
N GLN A 170 28.78 -2.23 29.10
CA GLN A 170 27.84 -2.24 30.22
C GLN A 170 26.57 -3.03 29.89
N VAL A 171 26.03 -2.87 28.68
CA VAL A 171 24.87 -3.65 28.21
C VAL A 171 25.23 -5.12 28.11
N THR A 172 26.39 -5.46 27.52
CA THR A 172 26.84 -6.86 27.38
C THR A 172 27.02 -7.54 28.75
N GLU A 173 27.66 -6.89 29.71
CA GLU A 173 27.88 -7.44 31.05
C GLU A 173 26.56 -7.73 31.76
N LYS A 174 25.61 -6.79 31.72
CA LYS A 174 24.28 -6.97 32.33
C LYS A 174 23.44 -8.00 31.57
N LEU A 175 23.54 -8.04 30.24
CA LEU A 175 22.77 -8.96 29.41
C LEU A 175 23.18 -10.41 29.64
N VAL A 176 24.47 -10.70 29.83
CA VAL A 176 24.92 -12.07 30.15
C VAL A 176 24.29 -12.56 31.46
N VAL A 177 24.23 -11.71 32.48
CA VAL A 177 23.60 -12.05 33.76
C VAL A 177 22.11 -12.33 33.62
N GLU A 178 21.39 -11.56 32.80
CA GLU A 178 19.93 -11.74 32.60
C GLU A 178 19.59 -12.93 31.69
N LEU A 179 20.53 -13.41 30.86
CA LEU A 179 20.34 -14.57 29.98
C LEU A 179 20.73 -15.91 30.63
N GLU A 180 21.48 -15.89 31.73
CA GLU A 180 21.84 -17.09 32.52
C GLU A 180 20.72 -17.56 33.46
N VAL A 181 19.66 -16.73 33.63
CA VAL A 181 18.46 -17.00 34.44
C VAL A 181 17.40 -17.73 33.62
#